data_AF-K9PLJ7-F1
#
_entry.id   AF-K9PLJ7-F1
#
_cell.length_a   1.000
_cell.length_b   1.000
_cell.length_c   1.000
_cell.angle_alpha   90.00
_cell.angle_beta   90.00
_cell.angle_gamma   90.00
#
_symmetry.space_group_name_H-M   'P 1'
#
loop_
_entity.id
_entity.type
_entity.pdbx_description
1 polymer ?
#
loop_
_entity_poly.entity_id
_entity_poly.type
_entity_poly.pdbx_seq_one_letter_code
_entity_poly.pdbx_strand_id
1 'polypeptide(L)'
;MNVPFVTSIIQKVAEEIGALVILDPEYKSVGHIIFKNGNKTVFRANQLNINGFGSGEIAKDKGCSSFFLKHFGYKVPEGKTFFSKKLCERIPTLRNIDNGWDYARELGFPVIVKPLNLSQGILVAKIYNKREYYQVAKKILRKTSGFIVERFHNGNDYRVVVLDGEVIVAYQRLPLFIVGNAKSTILELLQQKQEDFLKTGRKKVIDFEDFRIKRKLQRQKLTFDSVIPKDAIVYLLDNANLSSGGEGIDVTESIHPDFQKLAIHITKDMGLRLAGVDIITSDIALPMVNYTIIEVNASPGLSNYASIGDAQTKRVENLYLKVLSSLENDQISKEIC
;
A
#
# COMPACT_ATOMS: atom_id res chain seq x y z
N MET A 1 -24.18 -12.10 1.18
CA MET A 1 -22.84 -11.55 0.89
C MET A 1 -21.82 -12.69 0.82
N ASN A 2 -20.98 -12.73 -0.22
CA ASN A 2 -19.91 -13.73 -0.35
C ASN A 2 -18.81 -13.49 0.70
N VAL A 3 -18.17 -14.56 1.15
CA VAL A 3 -17.04 -14.46 2.08
C VAL A 3 -15.88 -13.75 1.37
N PRO A 4 -15.27 -12.72 1.97
CA PRO A 4 -14.10 -12.07 1.39
C PRO A 4 -12.91 -13.01 1.26
N PHE A 5 -12.11 -12.84 0.21
CA PHE A 5 -10.94 -13.67 -0.09
C PHE A 5 -9.98 -13.90 1.10
N VAL A 6 -9.67 -12.84 1.86
CA VAL A 6 -8.81 -12.99 3.05
C VAL A 6 -9.49 -13.84 4.13
N THR A 7 -10.78 -13.62 4.36
CA THR A 7 -11.55 -14.44 5.32
C THR A 7 -11.56 -15.90 4.90
N SER A 8 -11.75 -16.21 3.61
CA SER A 8 -11.73 -17.60 3.14
C SER A 8 -10.37 -18.26 3.32
N ILE A 9 -9.27 -17.53 3.11
CA ILE A 9 -7.93 -18.05 3.43
C ILE A 9 -7.80 -18.30 4.93
N ILE A 10 -8.19 -17.35 5.77
CA ILE A 10 -8.12 -17.49 7.23
C ILE A 10 -8.90 -18.73 7.69
N GLN A 11 -10.11 -18.96 7.18
CA GLN A 11 -10.89 -20.15 7.50
C GLN A 11 -10.19 -21.44 7.09
N LYS A 12 -9.67 -21.48 5.86
CA LYS A 12 -8.91 -22.63 5.34
C LYS A 12 -7.69 -22.95 6.21
N VAL A 13 -6.82 -21.97 6.45
CA VAL A 13 -5.58 -22.21 7.21
C VAL A 13 -5.85 -22.46 8.70
N ALA A 14 -6.93 -21.90 9.26
CA ALA A 14 -7.35 -22.21 10.62
C ALA A 14 -7.81 -23.66 10.74
N GLU A 15 -8.57 -24.17 9.77
CA GLU A 15 -8.98 -25.57 9.71
C GLU A 15 -7.77 -26.51 9.62
N GLU A 16 -6.75 -26.16 8.83
CA GLU A 16 -5.50 -26.94 8.70
C GLU A 16 -4.77 -27.12 10.03
N ILE A 17 -4.73 -26.10 10.89
CA ILE A 17 -4.16 -26.20 12.24
C ILE A 17 -5.19 -26.69 13.28
N GLY A 18 -6.43 -26.90 12.87
CA GLY A 18 -7.59 -27.30 13.68
C GLY A 18 -8.02 -26.25 14.71
N ALA A 19 -7.86 -24.98 14.36
CA ALA A 19 -8.48 -23.86 15.04
C ALA A 19 -9.91 -23.62 14.53
N LEU A 20 -10.79 -23.13 15.40
CA LEU A 20 -12.16 -22.76 15.08
C LEU A 20 -12.26 -21.27 14.73
N VAL A 21 -12.90 -20.95 13.60
CA VAL A 21 -13.21 -19.56 13.21
C VAL A 21 -14.69 -19.27 13.43
N ILE A 22 -14.99 -18.34 14.33
CA ILE A 22 -16.34 -17.81 14.56
C ILE A 22 -16.45 -16.49 13.79
N LEU A 23 -17.25 -16.48 12.72
CA LEU A 23 -17.46 -15.29 11.90
C LEU A 23 -18.73 -14.55 12.29
N ASP A 24 -18.67 -13.23 12.18
CA ASP A 24 -19.87 -12.41 12.12
C ASP A 24 -20.73 -12.81 10.88
N PRO A 25 -22.00 -13.17 11.06
CA PRO A 25 -22.82 -13.73 9.99
C PRO A 25 -23.20 -12.71 8.91
N GLU A 26 -23.22 -11.42 9.24
CA GLU A 26 -23.67 -10.35 8.35
C GLU A 26 -22.52 -9.77 7.52
N TYR A 27 -21.45 -9.36 8.19
CA TYR A 27 -20.30 -8.64 7.65
C TYR A 27 -19.21 -9.59 7.14
N LYS A 28 -19.10 -10.81 7.68
CA LYS A 28 -18.21 -11.91 7.23
C LYS A 28 -16.73 -11.54 7.05
N SER A 29 -16.30 -10.41 7.59
CA SER A 29 -14.91 -9.94 7.58
C SER A 29 -14.42 -9.60 8.98
N VAL A 30 -15.17 -10.00 10.01
CA VAL A 30 -14.78 -9.88 11.41
C VAL A 30 -15.05 -11.24 12.04
N GLY A 31 -14.14 -11.67 12.91
CA GLY A 31 -14.31 -12.92 13.61
C GLY A 31 -13.34 -13.15 14.75
N HIS A 32 -13.63 -14.18 15.52
CA HIS A 32 -12.76 -14.77 16.54
C HIS A 32 -12.15 -16.06 16.01
N ILE A 33 -10.91 -16.32 16.39
CA ILE A 33 -10.22 -17.59 16.15
C ILE A 33 -9.90 -18.20 17.51
N ILE A 34 -10.27 -19.47 17.70
CA ILE A 34 -10.01 -20.26 18.90
C ILE A 34 -9.06 -21.39 18.52
N PHE A 35 -7.85 -21.36 19.07
CA PHE A 35 -6.79 -22.34 18.82
C PHE A 35 -6.99 -23.63 19.63
N LYS A 36 -6.27 -24.70 19.28
CA LYS A 36 -6.40 -26.01 19.96
C LYS A 36 -5.98 -25.96 21.42
N ASN A 37 -5.00 -25.11 21.74
CA ASN A 37 -4.55 -24.87 23.11
C ASN A 37 -5.51 -23.97 23.92
N GLY A 38 -6.65 -23.56 23.34
CA GLY A 38 -7.64 -22.71 24.00
C GLY A 38 -7.38 -21.20 23.85
N ASN A 39 -6.21 -20.81 23.32
CA ASN A 39 -5.88 -19.41 23.06
C ASN A 39 -6.84 -18.79 22.05
N LYS A 40 -7.07 -17.49 22.19
CA LYS A 40 -8.03 -16.76 21.34
C LYS A 40 -7.38 -15.53 20.74
N THR A 41 -7.75 -15.27 19.48
CA THR A 41 -7.40 -14.04 18.78
C THR A 41 -8.60 -13.53 17.98
N VAL A 42 -8.48 -12.32 17.44
CA VAL A 42 -9.51 -11.68 16.62
C VAL A 42 -8.91 -11.14 15.34
N PHE A 43 -9.78 -10.94 14.36
CA PHE A 43 -9.40 -10.25 13.14
C PHE A 43 -10.52 -9.37 12.59
N ARG A 44 -10.12 -8.35 11.83
CA ARG A 44 -10.99 -7.52 10.99
C ARG A 44 -10.33 -7.36 9.62
N ALA A 45 -10.97 -7.90 8.59
CA ALA A 45 -10.44 -8.03 7.24
C ALA A 45 -9.06 -8.68 7.25
N ASN A 46 -8.00 -7.92 6.95
CA ASN A 46 -6.61 -8.38 6.97
C ASN A 46 -5.83 -7.91 8.22
N GLN A 47 -6.52 -7.37 9.22
CA GLN A 47 -5.92 -6.94 10.49
C GLN A 47 -6.08 -8.06 11.52
N LEU A 48 -4.96 -8.66 11.94
CA LEU A 48 -4.89 -9.61 13.04
C LEU A 48 -4.10 -8.99 14.20
N ASN A 49 -4.26 -9.54 15.42
CA ASN A 49 -3.50 -9.13 16.61
C ASN A 49 -2.02 -9.54 16.60
N ILE A 50 -1.37 -9.56 15.44
CA ILE A 50 0.04 -9.93 15.29
C ILE A 50 0.98 -8.78 15.67
N ASN A 51 0.56 -7.54 15.42
CA ASN A 51 1.31 -6.34 15.76
C ASN A 51 0.76 -5.69 17.03
N GLY A 52 1.64 -5.05 17.81
CA GLY A 52 1.23 -4.20 18.92
C GLY A 52 0.41 -2.99 18.44
N PHE A 53 -0.59 -2.58 19.22
CA PHE A 53 -1.49 -1.47 18.86
C PHE A 53 -0.72 -0.18 18.54
N GLY A 54 0.23 0.22 19.40
CA GLY A 54 1.01 1.45 19.22
C GLY A 54 1.82 1.45 17.92
N SER A 55 2.55 0.37 17.63
CA SER A 55 3.31 0.22 16.39
C SER A 55 2.39 0.27 15.16
N GLY A 56 1.24 -0.39 15.23
CA GLY A 56 0.23 -0.36 14.17
C GLY A 56 -0.33 1.04 13.89
N GLU A 57 -0.59 1.82 14.93
CA GLU A 57 -1.07 3.21 14.79
C GLU A 57 0.00 4.15 14.23
N ILE A 58 1.26 4.01 14.66
CA ILE A 58 2.38 4.78 14.10
C ILE A 58 2.53 4.50 12.60
N ALA A 59 2.44 3.24 12.18
CA ALA A 59 2.54 2.85 10.77
C ALA A 59 1.38 3.39 9.91
N LYS A 60 0.20 3.60 10.48
CA LYS A 60 -0.97 4.15 9.75
C LYS A 60 -0.84 5.65 9.45
N ASP A 61 -0.11 6.40 10.28
CA ASP A 61 0.15 7.82 10.05
C ASP A 61 1.46 8.01 9.28
N LYS A 62 1.34 8.44 8.02
CA LYS A 62 2.50 8.63 7.12
C LYS A 62 3.48 9.69 7.64
N GLY A 63 3.01 10.68 8.39
CA GLY A 63 3.86 11.70 8.99
C GLY A 63 4.69 11.13 10.14
N CYS A 64 4.04 10.43 11.07
CA CYS A 64 4.71 9.77 12.19
C CYS A 64 5.67 8.67 11.72
N SER A 65 5.22 7.80 10.82
CA SER A 65 6.04 6.73 10.26
C SER A 65 7.29 7.28 9.57
N SER A 66 7.15 8.30 8.70
CA SER A 66 8.28 8.96 8.03
C SER A 66 9.25 9.62 9.02
N PHE A 67 8.73 10.24 10.09
CA PHE A 67 9.56 10.83 11.14
C PHE A 67 10.45 9.79 11.83
N PHE A 68 9.88 8.67 12.27
CA PHE A 68 10.65 7.63 12.97
C PHE A 68 11.61 6.90 12.05
N LEU A 69 11.20 6.57 10.81
CA LEU A 69 12.09 5.99 9.82
C LEU A 69 13.32 6.87 9.58
N LYS A 70 13.11 8.19 9.42
CA LYS A 70 14.22 9.14 9.28
C LYS A 70 15.09 9.19 10.54
N HIS A 71 14.48 9.17 11.72
CA HIS A 71 15.20 9.18 13.00
C HIS A 71 16.10 7.95 13.18
N PHE A 72 15.65 6.78 12.72
CA PHE A 72 16.44 5.54 12.71
C PHE A 72 17.48 5.47 11.58
N GLY A 73 17.63 6.54 10.79
CA GLY A 73 18.64 6.65 9.75
C GLY A 73 18.24 6.10 8.38
N TYR A 74 16.98 5.72 8.18
CA TYR A 74 16.50 5.27 6.87
C TYR A 74 16.27 6.44 5.91
N LYS A 75 16.57 6.21 4.63
CA LYS A 75 16.28 7.16 3.55
C LYS A 75 14.78 7.20 3.27
N VAL A 76 14.11 8.28 3.64
CA VAL A 76 12.71 8.58 3.31
C VAL A 76 12.62 9.80 2.39
N PRO A 77 11.48 10.02 1.70
CA PRO A 77 11.27 11.23 0.92
C PRO A 77 11.44 12.48 1.78
N GLU A 78 12.16 13.47 1.26
CA GLU A 78 12.26 14.78 1.88
C GLU A 78 10.87 15.44 1.89
N GLY A 79 10.31 15.71 3.07
CA GLY A 79 8.95 16.21 3.18
C GLY A 79 8.57 16.81 4.53
N LYS A 80 7.44 17.52 4.55
CA LYS A 80 6.85 18.14 5.75
C LYS A 80 5.34 18.00 5.75
N THR A 81 4.76 17.84 6.95
CA THR A 81 3.31 17.77 7.14
C THR A 81 2.69 19.16 7.31
N PHE A 82 1.47 19.30 6.82
CA PHE A 82 0.64 20.51 6.87
C PHE A 82 -0.79 20.13 7.25
N PHE A 83 -1.50 21.05 7.89
CA PHE A 83 -2.70 20.71 8.65
C PHE A 83 -3.88 21.65 8.38
N SER A 84 -5.06 21.16 8.72
CA SER A 84 -6.28 21.95 8.78
C SER A 84 -6.15 23.11 9.77
N LYS A 85 -6.94 24.18 9.58
CA LYS A 85 -7.00 25.33 10.50
C LYS A 85 -7.23 24.89 11.94
N LYS A 86 -8.21 24.01 12.17
CA LYS A 86 -8.55 23.44 13.49
C LYS A 86 -7.37 22.76 14.18
N LEU A 87 -6.53 22.04 13.42
CA LEU A 87 -5.36 21.38 14.00
C LEU A 87 -4.19 22.35 14.17
N CYS A 88 -4.02 23.33 13.28
CA CYS A 88 -3.04 24.42 13.46
C CYS A 88 -3.26 25.20 14.77
N GLU A 89 -4.51 25.38 15.20
CA GLU A 89 -4.85 26.01 16.48
C GLU A 89 -4.41 25.20 17.71
N ARG A 90 -4.04 23.92 17.54
CA ARG A 90 -3.70 22.99 18.62
C ARG A 90 -2.23 22.58 18.64
N ILE A 91 -1.43 23.02 17.66
CA ILE A 91 -0.02 22.67 17.55
C ILE A 91 0.84 23.94 17.60
N PRO A 92 2.02 23.91 18.22
CA PRO A 92 2.84 25.12 18.39
C PRO A 92 3.33 25.74 17.07
N THR A 93 3.49 24.90 16.03
CA THR A 93 4.03 25.33 14.74
C THR A 93 2.92 25.46 13.72
N LEU A 94 2.65 26.70 13.28
CA LEU A 94 1.72 26.96 12.18
C LEU A 94 2.25 26.34 10.88
N ARG A 95 1.54 25.31 10.40
CA ARG A 95 1.83 24.62 9.13
C ARG A 95 0.54 24.43 8.37
N ASN A 96 -0.02 25.52 7.86
CA ASN A 96 -1.29 25.51 7.13
C ASN A 96 -1.10 25.16 5.64
N ILE A 97 -2.19 25.23 4.86
CA ILE A 97 -2.18 24.94 3.42
C ILE A 97 -1.26 25.88 2.62
N ASP A 98 -1.12 27.14 3.00
CA ASP A 98 -0.28 28.11 2.29
C ASP A 98 1.19 27.90 2.62
N ASN A 99 1.53 27.57 3.88
CA ASN A 99 2.88 27.14 4.23
C ASN A 99 3.32 25.90 3.43
N GLY A 100 2.38 24.98 3.16
CA GLY A 100 2.67 23.83 2.31
C GLY A 100 2.88 24.18 0.84
N TRP A 101 2.26 25.27 0.35
CA TRP A 101 2.54 25.78 -0.99
C TRP A 101 3.95 26.35 -1.07
N ASP A 102 4.35 27.17 -0.09
CA ASP A 102 5.69 27.75 -0.05
C ASP A 102 6.77 26.67 0.04
N TYR A 103 6.56 25.66 0.89
CA TYR A 103 7.45 24.50 0.97
C TYR A 103 7.50 23.71 -0.34
N ALA A 104 6.36 23.52 -1.04
CA ALA A 104 6.35 22.85 -2.34
C ALA A 104 7.19 23.61 -3.38
N ARG A 105 7.18 24.95 -3.34
CA ARG A 105 8.03 25.76 -4.24
C ARG A 105 9.52 25.62 -3.90
N GLU A 106 9.85 25.64 -2.62
CA GLU A 106 11.22 25.47 -2.12
C GLU A 106 11.80 24.11 -2.53
N LEU A 107 11.00 23.05 -2.41
CA LEU A 107 11.39 21.68 -2.71
C LEU A 107 11.65 21.43 -4.21
N GLY A 108 10.97 22.20 -5.07
CA GLY A 108 11.00 22.09 -6.53
C GLY A 108 10.00 21.07 -7.07
N PHE A 109 9.40 21.40 -8.22
CA PHE A 109 8.40 20.54 -8.87
C PHE A 109 9.05 19.48 -9.76
N PRO A 110 8.43 18.29 -9.90
CA PRO A 110 7.17 17.89 -9.28
C PRO A 110 7.32 17.43 -7.82
N VAL A 111 6.27 17.65 -7.03
CA VAL A 111 6.17 17.15 -5.64
C VAL A 111 5.01 16.17 -5.50
N ILE A 112 5.06 15.32 -4.47
CA ILE A 112 3.94 14.47 -4.06
C ILE A 112 3.15 15.16 -2.95
N VAL A 113 1.83 15.22 -3.11
CA VAL A 113 0.90 15.63 -2.05
C VAL A 113 0.00 14.45 -1.72
N LYS A 114 0.00 14.01 -0.46
CA LYS A 114 -0.78 12.87 0.00
C LYS A 114 -1.40 13.08 1.40
N PRO A 115 -2.58 12.50 1.68
CA PRO A 115 -3.17 12.50 3.03
C PRO A 115 -2.30 11.71 4.02
N LEU A 116 -2.37 12.06 5.31
CA LEU A 116 -1.58 11.37 6.34
C LEU A 116 -2.04 9.92 6.60
N ASN A 117 -3.34 9.67 6.58
CA ASN A 117 -3.92 8.44 7.11
C ASN A 117 -4.97 7.77 6.20
N LEU A 118 -5.09 8.19 4.93
CA LEU A 118 -5.87 7.43 3.96
C LEU A 118 -5.03 6.31 3.34
N SER A 119 -5.72 5.26 2.92
CA SER A 119 -5.15 4.06 2.32
C SER A 119 -5.33 4.03 0.79
N GLN A 120 -4.76 3.01 0.15
CA GLN A 120 -4.97 2.69 -1.27
C GLN A 120 -4.61 3.82 -2.25
N GLY A 121 -3.72 4.71 -1.87
CA GLY A 121 -3.30 5.81 -2.72
C GLY A 121 -4.40 6.84 -2.99
N ILE A 122 -5.51 6.83 -2.24
CA ILE A 122 -6.60 7.80 -2.40
C ILE A 122 -6.04 9.22 -2.19
N LEU A 123 -6.29 10.11 -3.14
CA LEU A 123 -5.82 11.51 -3.16
C LEU A 123 -4.28 11.68 -3.14
N VAL A 124 -3.49 10.63 -3.38
CA VAL A 124 -2.06 10.76 -3.67
C VAL A 124 -1.92 11.34 -5.07
N ALA A 125 -1.27 12.49 -5.19
CA ALA A 125 -1.11 13.17 -6.48
C ALA A 125 0.29 13.74 -6.66
N LYS A 126 0.80 13.61 -7.88
CA LYS A 126 1.99 14.32 -8.37
C LYS A 126 1.60 15.70 -8.89
N ILE A 127 2.15 16.72 -8.25
CA ILE A 127 1.80 18.13 -8.41
C ILE A 127 2.92 18.87 -9.14
N TYR A 128 2.53 19.69 -10.12
CA TYR A 128 3.47 20.42 -10.97
C TYR A 128 3.30 21.95 -10.87
N ASN A 129 2.19 22.43 -10.30
CA ASN A 129 1.88 23.85 -10.26
C ASN A 129 0.92 24.21 -9.10
N LYS A 130 0.75 25.52 -8.90
CA LYS A 130 -0.10 26.13 -7.85
C LYS A 130 -1.54 25.65 -7.90
N ARG A 131 -2.14 25.65 -9.10
CA ARG A 131 -3.56 25.28 -9.26
C ARG A 131 -3.79 23.84 -8.83
N GLU A 132 -2.93 22.93 -9.25
CA GLU A 132 -3.01 21.52 -8.88
C GLU A 132 -2.84 21.30 -7.37
N TYR A 133 -1.85 21.98 -6.77
CA TYR A 133 -1.57 21.93 -5.33
C TYR A 133 -2.83 22.24 -4.52
N TYR A 134 -3.41 23.44 -4.69
CA TYR A 134 -4.56 23.87 -3.91
C TYR A 134 -5.79 23.01 -4.17
N GLN A 135 -5.99 22.53 -5.40
CA GLN A 135 -7.09 21.62 -5.71
C GLN A 135 -6.99 20.31 -4.93
N VAL A 136 -5.79 19.71 -4.84
CA VAL A 136 -5.59 18.43 -4.13
C VAL A 136 -5.57 18.64 -2.62
N ALA A 137 -4.80 19.60 -2.11
CA ALA A 137 -4.70 19.89 -0.68
C ALA A 137 -6.08 20.22 -0.06
N LYS A 138 -6.91 21.03 -0.74
CA LYS A 138 -8.29 21.31 -0.28
C LYS A 138 -9.16 20.04 -0.27
N LYS A 139 -9.04 19.16 -1.27
CA LYS A 139 -9.77 17.88 -1.29
C LYS A 139 -9.36 16.98 -0.12
N ILE A 140 -8.05 16.95 0.21
CA ILE A 140 -7.54 16.17 1.34
C ILE A 140 -8.03 16.73 2.68
N LEU A 141 -7.93 18.05 2.89
CA LEU A 141 -8.34 18.69 4.15
C LEU A 141 -9.86 18.65 4.42
N ARG A 142 -10.69 18.36 3.41
CA ARG A 142 -12.12 18.05 3.60
C ARG A 142 -12.36 16.68 4.21
N LYS A 143 -11.38 15.77 4.12
CA LYS A 143 -11.50 14.36 4.57
C LYS A 143 -10.60 14.01 5.74
N THR A 144 -9.53 14.76 5.95
CA THR A 144 -8.47 14.45 6.92
C THR A 144 -8.00 15.71 7.63
N SER A 145 -7.33 15.54 8.75
CA SER A 145 -6.80 16.64 9.56
C SER A 145 -5.51 17.27 8.99
N GLY A 146 -4.84 16.59 8.05
CA GLY A 146 -3.60 17.04 7.44
C GLY A 146 -3.15 16.21 6.25
N PHE A 147 -2.08 16.69 5.63
CA PHE A 147 -1.42 16.09 4.47
C PHE A 147 0.09 16.28 4.58
N ILE A 148 0.84 15.61 3.72
CA ILE A 148 2.28 15.77 3.60
C ILE A 148 2.63 16.18 2.17
N VAL A 149 3.62 17.07 2.05
CA VAL A 149 4.27 17.44 0.79
C VAL A 149 5.66 16.83 0.80
N GLU A 150 5.99 16.04 -0.21
CA GLU A 150 7.24 15.30 -0.31
C GLU A 150 7.89 15.44 -1.68
N ARG A 151 9.21 15.24 -1.74
CA ARG A 151 9.97 15.17 -2.99
C ARG A 151 9.51 13.96 -3.77
N PHE A 152 9.36 14.13 -5.08
CA PHE A 152 9.11 12.99 -5.96
C PHE A 152 10.43 12.24 -6.24
N HIS A 153 10.42 10.93 -6.03
CA HIS A 153 11.55 10.05 -6.32
C HIS A 153 11.23 9.19 -7.55
N ASN A 154 12.18 9.11 -8.49
CA ASN A 154 12.11 8.19 -9.62
C ASN A 154 12.64 6.81 -9.20
N GLY A 155 12.13 5.78 -9.85
CA GLY A 155 12.57 4.40 -9.68
C GLY A 155 11.40 3.44 -9.80
N ASN A 156 11.71 2.16 -9.68
CA ASN A 156 10.73 1.09 -9.60
C ASN A 156 10.20 1.02 -8.16
N ASP A 157 8.89 0.82 -8.06
CA ASP A 157 8.17 0.72 -6.80
C ASP A 157 8.03 -0.75 -6.41
N TYR A 158 8.53 -1.13 -5.24
CA TYR A 158 8.46 -2.49 -4.72
C TYR A 158 7.76 -2.52 -3.37
N ARG A 159 7.03 -3.61 -3.11
CA ARG A 159 6.57 -3.96 -1.77
C ARG A 159 7.24 -5.24 -1.31
N VAL A 160 7.86 -5.18 -0.12
CA VAL A 160 8.45 -6.32 0.57
C VAL A 160 7.64 -6.59 1.83
N VAL A 161 7.08 -7.79 1.95
CA VAL A 161 6.31 -8.22 3.12
C VAL A 161 7.19 -9.05 4.02
N VAL A 162 7.32 -8.61 5.26
CA VAL A 162 8.09 -9.27 6.32
C VAL A 162 7.14 -9.82 7.37
N LEU A 163 7.39 -11.04 7.83
CA LEU A 163 6.77 -11.64 9.03
C LEU A 163 7.87 -12.19 9.93
N ASP A 164 7.92 -11.77 11.19
CA ASP A 164 8.80 -12.31 12.23
C ASP A 164 10.28 -12.45 11.80
N GLY A 165 10.78 -11.47 11.03
CA GLY A 165 12.16 -11.42 10.55
C GLY A 165 12.43 -12.18 9.25
N GLU A 166 11.40 -12.70 8.59
CA GLU A 166 11.49 -13.38 7.30
C GLU A 166 10.78 -12.58 6.21
N VAL A 167 11.39 -12.45 5.03
CA VAL A 167 10.72 -11.90 3.84
C VAL A 167 9.86 -13.00 3.22
N ILE A 168 8.54 -12.80 3.22
CA ILE A 168 7.58 -13.78 2.72
C ILE A 168 7.20 -13.54 1.26
N VAL A 169 7.11 -12.26 0.88
CA VAL A 169 6.69 -11.82 -0.45
C VAL A 169 7.48 -10.56 -0.83
N ALA A 170 7.96 -10.50 -2.07
CA ALA A 170 8.41 -9.26 -2.69
C ALA A 170 7.81 -9.13 -4.09
N TYR A 171 7.27 -7.95 -4.42
CA TYR A 171 6.75 -7.70 -5.76
C TYR A 171 6.98 -6.25 -6.19
N GLN A 172 7.31 -6.07 -7.47
CA GLN A 172 7.26 -4.77 -8.11
C GLN A 172 5.81 -4.39 -8.36
N ARG A 173 5.44 -3.14 -8.09
CA ARG A 173 4.15 -2.57 -8.40
C ARG A 173 4.28 -1.73 -9.66
N LEU A 174 3.38 -1.96 -10.61
CA LEU A 174 3.24 -1.15 -11.81
C LEU A 174 2.00 -0.25 -11.67
N PRO A 175 2.08 1.05 -12.03
CA PRO A 175 0.90 1.91 -12.12
C PRO A 175 -0.10 1.37 -13.14
N LEU A 176 -1.37 1.77 -13.03
CA LEU A 176 -2.37 1.43 -14.05
C LEU A 176 -1.88 1.85 -15.43
N PHE A 177 -1.84 0.90 -16.37
CA PHE A 177 -1.43 1.13 -17.75
C PHE A 177 -2.33 0.36 -18.72
N ILE A 178 -2.31 0.77 -19.98
CA ILE A 178 -2.88 0.04 -21.11
C ILE A 178 -1.79 -0.18 -22.18
N VAL A 179 -1.98 -1.21 -23.01
CA VAL A 179 -1.15 -1.48 -24.18
C VAL A 179 -1.99 -1.23 -25.42
N GLY A 180 -1.50 -0.38 -26.33
CA GLY A 180 -2.20 -0.08 -27.56
C GLY A 180 -2.29 -1.28 -28.49
N ASN A 181 -3.40 -1.35 -29.22
CA ASN A 181 -3.63 -2.37 -30.26
C ASN A 181 -3.86 -1.74 -31.64
N ALA A 182 -3.60 -0.43 -31.78
CA ALA A 182 -3.84 0.41 -32.97
C ALA A 182 -5.30 0.46 -33.47
N LYS A 183 -6.28 -0.02 -32.69
CA LYS A 183 -7.69 -0.10 -33.09
C LYS A 183 -8.64 0.51 -32.05
N SER A 184 -8.47 0.12 -30.80
CA SER A 184 -9.33 0.51 -29.68
C SER A 184 -8.86 1.82 -29.07
N THR A 185 -9.84 2.58 -28.58
CA THR A 185 -9.63 3.79 -27.78
C THR A 185 -9.10 3.44 -26.39
N ILE A 186 -8.52 4.44 -25.69
CA ILE A 186 -8.11 4.27 -24.29
C ILE A 186 -9.28 3.82 -23.41
N LEU A 187 -10.49 4.35 -23.63
CA LEU A 187 -11.67 3.98 -22.85
C LEU A 187 -12.03 2.51 -23.03
N GLU A 188 -12.05 2.02 -24.27
CA GLU A 188 -12.35 0.61 -24.58
C GLU A 188 -11.29 -0.31 -23.98
N LEU A 189 -10.00 0.02 -24.10
CA LEU A 189 -8.90 -0.75 -23.50
C LEU A 189 -9.00 -0.80 -21.97
N LEU A 190 -9.44 0.31 -21.34
CA LEU A 190 -9.68 0.37 -19.90
C LEU A 190 -10.88 -0.48 -19.47
N GLN A 191 -11.96 -0.47 -20.24
CA GLN A 191 -13.14 -1.30 -19.99
C GLN A 191 -12.78 -2.78 -20.10
N GLN A 192 -12.06 -3.17 -21.17
CA GLN A 192 -11.57 -4.53 -21.34
C GLN A 192 -10.67 -4.96 -20.17
N LYS A 193 -9.72 -4.12 -19.76
CA LYS A 193 -8.85 -4.41 -18.60
C LYS A 193 -9.65 -4.59 -17.31
N GLN A 194 -10.71 -3.79 -17.12
CA GLN A 194 -11.60 -3.93 -15.97
C GLN A 194 -12.38 -5.26 -16.01
N GLU A 195 -12.83 -5.70 -17.18
CA GLU A 195 -13.48 -7.01 -17.34
C GLU A 195 -12.52 -8.16 -17.06
N ASP A 196 -11.28 -8.08 -17.54
CA ASP A 196 -10.27 -9.11 -17.30
C ASP A 196 -9.93 -9.23 -15.81
N PHE A 197 -9.86 -8.12 -15.07
CA PHE A 197 -9.75 -8.17 -13.60
C PHE A 197 -10.91 -8.91 -12.93
N LEU A 198 -12.15 -8.77 -13.42
CA LEU A 198 -13.29 -9.51 -12.87
C LEU A 198 -13.16 -11.01 -13.13
N LYS A 199 -12.67 -11.40 -14.31
CA LYS A 199 -12.43 -12.82 -14.66
C LYS A 199 -11.36 -13.46 -13.77
N THR A 200 -10.33 -12.71 -13.37
CA THR A 200 -9.27 -13.19 -12.45
C THR A 200 -9.66 -13.03 -10.97
N GLY A 201 -10.92 -12.76 -10.65
CA GLY A 201 -11.41 -12.64 -9.27
C GLY A 201 -11.03 -11.35 -8.54
N ARG A 202 -10.41 -10.38 -9.22
CA ARG A 202 -10.20 -9.03 -8.65
C ARG A 202 -11.52 -8.27 -8.64
N LYS A 203 -11.72 -7.43 -7.63
CA LYS A 203 -12.88 -6.54 -7.57
C LYS A 203 -12.83 -5.49 -8.69
N LYS A 204 -13.95 -4.80 -8.93
CA LYS A 204 -13.95 -3.56 -9.72
C LYS A 204 -13.04 -2.53 -9.03
N VAL A 205 -11.90 -2.22 -9.65
CA VAL A 205 -10.80 -1.44 -9.03
C VAL A 205 -10.43 -0.19 -9.82
N ILE A 206 -10.80 -0.13 -11.10
CA ILE A 206 -10.56 1.05 -11.94
C ILE A 206 -11.77 1.98 -11.80
N ASP A 207 -11.53 3.15 -11.23
CA ASP A 207 -12.49 4.26 -11.22
C ASP A 207 -12.22 5.16 -12.44
N PHE A 208 -13.08 5.06 -13.45
CA PHE A 208 -12.94 5.87 -14.68
C PHE A 208 -13.14 7.38 -14.43
N GLU A 209 -13.80 7.74 -13.32
CA GLU A 209 -14.01 9.14 -12.91
C GLU A 209 -12.86 9.67 -12.03
N ASP A 210 -11.81 8.88 -11.81
CA ASP A 210 -10.64 9.35 -11.09
C ASP A 210 -9.96 10.50 -11.85
N PHE A 211 -10.07 11.70 -11.29
CA PHE A 211 -9.50 12.92 -11.85
C PHE A 211 -8.01 12.82 -12.16
N ARG A 212 -7.28 11.90 -11.51
CA ARG A 212 -5.84 11.66 -11.74
C ARG A 212 -5.61 11.06 -13.12
N ILE A 213 -6.48 10.16 -13.58
CA ILE A 213 -6.40 9.54 -14.92
C ILE A 213 -6.53 10.63 -15.99
N LYS A 214 -7.59 11.45 -15.88
CA LYS A 214 -7.82 12.56 -16.82
C LYS A 214 -6.65 13.54 -16.86
N ARG A 215 -6.09 13.91 -15.71
CA ARG A 215 -4.90 14.79 -15.65
C ARG A 215 -3.67 14.17 -16.30
N LYS A 216 -3.43 12.86 -16.07
CA LYS A 216 -2.30 12.14 -16.63
C LYS A 216 -2.40 12.03 -18.16
N LEU A 217 -3.59 11.74 -18.69
CA LEU A 217 -3.84 11.75 -20.13
C LEU A 217 -3.61 13.12 -20.76
N GLN A 218 -4.15 14.18 -20.16
CA GLN A 218 -3.96 15.56 -20.65
C GLN A 218 -2.48 15.95 -20.73
N ARG A 219 -1.65 15.58 -19.75
CA ARG A 219 -0.20 15.83 -19.78
C ARG A 219 0.53 15.06 -20.88
N GLN A 220 0.02 13.89 -21.24
CA GLN A 220 0.51 13.10 -22.36
C GLN A 220 -0.09 13.55 -23.71
N LYS A 221 -0.90 14.62 -23.73
CA LYS A 221 -1.66 15.10 -24.90
C LYS A 221 -2.61 14.02 -25.47
N LEU A 222 -3.16 13.19 -24.58
CA LEU A 222 -4.11 12.12 -24.90
C LEU A 222 -5.49 12.42 -24.29
N THR A 223 -6.50 11.77 -24.85
CA THR A 223 -7.88 11.74 -24.36
C THR A 223 -8.36 10.29 -24.24
N PHE A 224 -9.53 10.08 -23.64
CA PHE A 224 -10.14 8.75 -23.59
C PHE A 224 -10.45 8.18 -24.99
N ASP A 225 -10.69 9.04 -25.99
CA ASP A 225 -10.98 8.67 -27.38
C ASP A 225 -9.72 8.42 -28.22
N SER A 226 -8.53 8.64 -27.65
CA SER A 226 -7.27 8.43 -28.39
C SER A 226 -7.05 6.94 -28.68
N VAL A 227 -6.60 6.61 -29.89
CA VAL A 227 -6.16 5.26 -30.28
C VAL A 227 -4.65 5.18 -30.17
N ILE A 228 -4.15 4.22 -29.41
CA ILE A 228 -2.73 4.06 -29.12
C ILE A 228 -2.09 3.08 -30.11
N PRO A 229 -0.91 3.39 -30.69
CA PRO A 229 -0.17 2.49 -31.56
C PRO A 229 0.02 1.10 -30.94
N LYS A 230 0.10 0.08 -31.78
CA LYS A 230 0.29 -1.30 -31.34
C LYS A 230 1.54 -1.40 -30.46
N ASP A 231 1.41 -2.12 -29.34
CA ASP A 231 2.48 -2.41 -28.37
C ASP A 231 3.01 -1.19 -27.59
N ALA A 232 2.49 0.02 -27.86
CA ALA A 232 2.85 1.20 -27.07
C ALA A 232 2.12 1.19 -25.71
N ILE A 233 2.87 1.45 -24.63
CA ILE A 233 2.35 1.48 -23.26
C ILE A 233 1.97 2.90 -22.86
N VAL A 234 0.76 3.08 -22.35
CA VAL A 234 0.30 4.34 -21.75
C VAL A 234 -0.01 4.13 -20.28
N TYR A 235 0.75 4.79 -19.41
CA TYR A 235 0.47 4.83 -17.98
C TYR A 235 -0.61 5.88 -17.68
N LEU A 236 -1.62 5.48 -16.92
CA LEU A 236 -2.81 6.26 -16.62
C LEU A 236 -2.79 6.83 -15.20
N LEU A 237 -1.97 6.27 -14.31
CA LEU A 237 -1.73 6.78 -12.96
C LEU A 237 -0.23 6.95 -12.69
N ASP A 238 0.11 7.83 -11.75
CA ASP A 238 1.50 8.00 -11.28
C ASP A 238 1.82 7.05 -10.12
N ASN A 239 0.82 6.66 -9.31
CA ASN A 239 1.00 5.77 -8.18
C ASN A 239 0.90 4.30 -8.61
N ALA A 240 1.88 3.50 -8.22
CA ALA A 240 1.90 2.06 -8.44
C ALA A 240 1.07 1.34 -7.36
N ASN A 241 -0.23 1.17 -7.62
CA ASN A 241 -1.12 0.50 -6.67
C ASN A 241 -2.10 -0.45 -7.36
N LEU A 242 -2.06 -1.71 -6.95
CA LEU A 242 -2.94 -2.76 -7.43
C LEU A 242 -4.42 -2.48 -7.07
N SER A 243 -4.70 -1.79 -5.96
CA SER A 243 -6.08 -1.42 -5.60
C SER A 243 -6.70 -0.37 -6.52
N SER A 244 -5.91 0.31 -7.35
CA SER A 244 -6.37 1.24 -8.38
C SER A 244 -6.11 0.73 -9.80
N GLY A 245 -6.09 -0.60 -9.98
CA GLY A 245 -5.91 -1.25 -11.28
C GLY A 245 -4.46 -1.38 -11.76
N GLY A 246 -3.49 -1.13 -10.88
CA GLY A 246 -2.10 -1.51 -11.14
C GLY A 246 -1.88 -3.02 -11.17
N GLU A 247 -0.68 -3.42 -11.55
CA GLU A 247 -0.24 -4.81 -11.65
C GLU A 247 0.96 -5.08 -10.74
N GLY A 248 1.19 -6.35 -10.42
CA GLY A 248 2.32 -6.79 -9.60
C GLY A 248 3.18 -7.78 -10.36
N ILE A 249 4.51 -7.61 -10.33
CA ILE A 249 5.47 -8.60 -10.80
C ILE A 249 6.13 -9.22 -9.57
N ASP A 250 5.94 -10.52 -9.38
CA ASP A 250 6.55 -11.25 -8.27
C ASP A 250 8.07 -11.32 -8.45
N VAL A 251 8.80 -10.84 -7.44
CA VAL A 251 10.26 -10.85 -7.37
C VAL A 251 10.74 -11.47 -6.04
N THR A 252 9.90 -12.28 -5.41
CA THR A 252 10.18 -12.89 -4.09
C THR A 252 11.45 -13.73 -4.12
N GLU A 253 11.70 -14.45 -5.22
CA GLU A 253 12.88 -15.30 -5.36
C GLU A 253 14.11 -14.56 -5.89
N SER A 254 13.93 -13.36 -6.46
CA SER A 254 15.00 -12.58 -7.08
C SER A 254 15.46 -11.39 -6.25
N ILE A 255 14.74 -11.02 -5.18
CA ILE A 255 15.11 -9.92 -4.28
C ILE A 255 16.51 -10.13 -3.67
N HIS A 256 17.37 -9.14 -3.81
CA HIS A 256 18.74 -9.19 -3.31
C HIS A 256 18.77 -9.21 -1.76
N PRO A 257 19.69 -9.97 -1.12
CA PRO A 257 19.78 -10.06 0.33
C PRO A 257 19.91 -8.73 1.07
N ASP A 258 20.49 -7.70 0.46
CA ASP A 258 20.60 -6.36 1.06
C ASP A 258 19.22 -5.74 1.31
N PHE A 259 18.30 -5.85 0.34
CA PHE A 259 16.95 -5.34 0.47
C PHE A 259 16.11 -6.18 1.43
N GLN A 260 16.36 -7.50 1.50
CA GLN A 260 15.74 -8.36 2.50
C GLN A 260 16.13 -7.91 3.92
N LYS A 261 17.44 -7.76 4.18
CA LYS A 261 17.97 -7.27 5.47
C LYS A 261 17.42 -5.88 5.81
N LEU A 262 17.38 -4.97 4.84
CA LEU A 262 16.80 -3.63 5.01
C LEU A 262 15.33 -3.70 5.47
N ALA A 263 14.49 -4.48 4.77
CA ALA A 263 13.08 -4.60 5.10
C ALA A 263 12.87 -5.24 6.49
N ILE A 264 13.68 -6.24 6.85
CA ILE A 264 13.66 -6.88 8.16
C ILE A 264 14.03 -5.89 9.26
N HIS A 265 15.11 -5.11 9.09
CA HIS A 265 15.53 -4.10 10.07
C HIS A 265 14.47 -3.00 10.24
N ILE A 266 13.91 -2.49 9.15
CA ILE A 266 12.83 -1.49 9.21
C ILE A 266 11.64 -2.02 10.00
N THR A 267 11.24 -3.27 9.72
CA THR A 267 10.09 -3.90 10.38
C THR A 267 10.34 -4.02 11.89
N LYS A 268 11.55 -4.43 12.28
CA LYS A 268 11.98 -4.54 13.68
C LYS A 268 12.02 -3.17 14.39
N ASP A 269 12.65 -2.16 13.80
CA ASP A 269 12.79 -0.84 14.41
C ASP A 269 11.45 -0.12 14.57
N MET A 270 10.51 -0.38 13.65
CA MET A 270 9.13 0.10 13.75
C MET A 270 8.27 -0.70 14.75
N GLY A 271 8.85 -1.71 15.41
CA GLY A 271 8.15 -2.54 16.39
C GLY A 271 7.02 -3.37 15.78
N LEU A 272 7.17 -3.77 14.51
CA LEU A 272 6.21 -4.57 13.77
C LEU A 272 6.75 -5.99 13.58
N ARG A 273 5.85 -6.96 13.61
CA ARG A 273 6.11 -8.36 13.27
C ARG A 273 5.70 -8.67 11.85
N LEU A 274 4.51 -8.22 11.46
CA LEU A 274 4.01 -8.26 10.08
C LEU A 274 4.01 -6.86 9.48
N ALA A 275 4.75 -6.64 8.40
CA ALA A 275 4.73 -5.35 7.71
C ALA A 275 4.93 -5.48 6.20
N GLY A 276 4.30 -4.59 5.43
CA GLY A 276 4.67 -4.33 4.03
C GLY A 276 5.50 -3.05 3.95
N VAL A 277 6.77 -3.17 3.57
CA VAL A 277 7.70 -2.05 3.36
C VAL A 277 7.70 -1.67 1.88
N ASP A 278 7.39 -0.42 1.59
CA ASP A 278 7.34 0.11 0.23
C ASP A 278 8.64 0.83 -0.10
N ILE A 279 9.36 0.36 -1.12
CA ILE A 279 10.72 0.78 -1.46
C ILE A 279 10.75 1.25 -2.91
N ILE A 280 11.31 2.44 -3.14
CA ILE A 280 11.72 2.87 -4.47
C ILE A 280 13.22 2.61 -4.64
N THR A 281 13.57 1.86 -5.68
CA THR A 281 14.96 1.61 -6.13
C THR A 281 14.98 1.41 -7.64
N SER A 282 16.15 1.43 -8.28
CA SER A 282 16.27 1.10 -9.72
C SER A 282 15.96 -0.36 -10.00
N ASP A 283 16.53 -1.27 -9.20
CA ASP A 283 16.29 -2.70 -9.29
C ASP A 283 16.49 -3.31 -7.90
N ILE A 284 15.54 -4.12 -7.45
CA ILE A 284 15.59 -4.78 -6.14
C ILE A 284 16.38 -6.10 -6.17
N ALA A 285 16.66 -6.63 -7.37
CA ALA A 285 17.41 -7.87 -7.56
C ALA A 285 18.93 -7.66 -7.56
N LEU A 286 19.38 -6.41 -7.64
CA LEU A 286 20.80 -6.04 -7.61
C LEU A 286 21.24 -5.59 -6.21
N PRO A 287 22.56 -5.59 -5.93
CA PRO A 287 23.10 -5.02 -4.69
C PRO A 287 22.57 -3.61 -4.43
N MET A 288 22.33 -3.30 -3.15
CA MET A 288 21.67 -2.06 -2.78
C MET A 288 22.61 -0.86 -2.98
N VAL A 289 22.36 -0.07 -4.04
CA VAL A 289 23.11 1.18 -4.31
C VAL A 289 22.37 2.41 -3.78
N ASN A 290 21.08 2.54 -4.12
CA ASN A 290 20.24 3.63 -3.62
C ASN A 290 18.81 3.15 -3.40
N TYR A 291 18.13 3.74 -2.43
CA TYR A 291 16.75 3.41 -2.11
C TYR A 291 16.04 4.59 -1.47
N THR A 292 14.71 4.53 -1.44
CA THR A 292 13.87 5.45 -0.68
C THR A 292 12.67 4.68 -0.14
N ILE A 293 12.45 4.73 1.17
CA ILE A 293 11.32 4.10 1.86
C ILE A 293 10.12 5.04 1.80
N ILE A 294 9.06 4.61 1.12
CA ILE A 294 7.87 5.43 0.88
C ILE A 294 6.87 5.32 2.02
N GLU A 295 6.63 4.12 2.51
CA GLU A 295 5.74 3.83 3.62
C GLU A 295 6.02 2.44 4.21
N VAL A 296 5.55 2.22 5.44
CA VAL A 296 5.51 0.91 6.10
C VAL A 296 4.07 0.65 6.50
N ASN A 297 3.52 -0.49 6.09
CA ASN A 297 2.13 -0.87 6.29
C ASN A 297 2.04 -2.03 7.30
N ALA A 298 1.44 -1.80 8.48
CA ALA A 298 1.30 -2.82 9.53
C ALA A 298 0.28 -3.94 9.23
N SER A 299 -0.49 -3.84 8.15
CA SER A 299 -1.44 -4.88 7.73
C SER A 299 -1.55 -4.86 6.21
N PRO A 300 -0.52 -5.36 5.48
CA PRO A 300 -0.50 -5.29 4.03
C PRO A 300 -1.66 -6.09 3.42
N GLY A 301 -2.36 -5.49 2.47
CA GLY A 301 -3.42 -6.17 1.70
C GLY A 301 -2.80 -6.97 0.55
N LEU A 302 -3.06 -8.27 0.50
CA LEU A 302 -2.45 -9.19 -0.48
C LEU A 302 -3.43 -9.86 -1.44
N SER A 303 -4.73 -9.53 -1.39
CA SER A 303 -5.73 -10.14 -2.28
C SER A 303 -5.42 -9.92 -3.76
N ASN A 304 -4.97 -8.71 -4.14
CA ASN A 304 -4.59 -8.44 -5.53
C ASN A 304 -3.27 -9.13 -5.94
N TYR A 305 -2.38 -9.38 -4.99
CA TYR A 305 -1.16 -10.14 -5.26
C TYR A 305 -1.50 -11.62 -5.47
N ALA A 306 -2.35 -12.20 -4.62
CA ALA A 306 -2.83 -13.58 -4.77
C ALA A 306 -3.54 -13.80 -6.12
N SER A 307 -4.32 -12.83 -6.60
CA SER A 307 -4.99 -12.93 -7.90
C SER A 307 -4.07 -12.96 -9.13
N ILE A 308 -2.76 -12.79 -8.96
CA ILE A 308 -1.79 -12.94 -10.06
C ILE A 308 -1.72 -14.41 -10.52
N GLY A 309 -1.85 -15.37 -9.59
CA GLY A 309 -1.80 -16.80 -9.92
C GLY A 309 -1.72 -17.72 -8.69
N ASP A 310 -1.74 -19.03 -8.95
CA ASP A 310 -1.79 -20.05 -7.91
C ASP A 310 -0.57 -20.03 -6.99
N ALA A 311 0.62 -19.75 -7.52
CA ALA A 311 1.84 -19.64 -6.72
C ALA A 311 1.74 -18.49 -5.71
N GLN A 312 1.22 -17.33 -6.13
CA GLN A 312 1.01 -16.18 -5.26
C GLN A 312 -0.09 -16.45 -4.23
N THR A 313 -1.16 -17.14 -4.62
CA THR A 313 -2.22 -17.57 -3.70
C THR A 313 -1.65 -18.46 -2.60
N LYS A 314 -0.88 -19.50 -2.94
CA LYS A 314 -0.21 -20.39 -1.96
C LYS A 314 0.74 -19.63 -1.03
N ARG A 315 1.48 -18.64 -1.53
CA ARG A 315 2.33 -17.80 -0.65
C ARG A 315 1.52 -17.00 0.36
N VAL A 316 0.36 -16.46 -0.05
CA VAL A 316 -0.54 -15.75 0.87
C VAL A 316 -1.16 -16.71 1.89
N GLU A 317 -1.56 -17.91 1.48
CA GLU A 317 -2.02 -18.95 2.41
C GLU A 317 -0.94 -19.29 3.44
N ASN A 318 0.29 -19.57 2.99
CA ASN A 318 1.43 -19.84 3.87
C ASN A 318 1.74 -18.68 4.82
N LEU A 319 1.60 -17.42 4.37
CA LEU A 319 1.73 -16.25 5.24
C LEU A 319 0.70 -16.29 6.37
N TYR A 320 -0.58 -16.48 6.05
CA TYR A 320 -1.63 -16.51 7.08
C TYR A 320 -1.49 -17.72 8.00
N LEU A 321 -1.07 -18.87 7.48
CA LEU A 321 -0.74 -20.03 8.30
C LEU A 321 0.35 -19.69 9.32
N LYS A 322 1.48 -19.11 8.88
CA LYS A 322 2.55 -18.64 9.78
C LYS A 322 2.05 -17.63 10.81
N VAL A 323 1.22 -16.66 10.40
CA VAL A 323 0.61 -15.67 11.32
C VAL A 323 -0.22 -16.38 12.40
N LEU A 324 -1.09 -17.32 12.01
CA LEU A 324 -1.94 -18.04 12.96
C LEU A 324 -1.14 -18.91 13.92
N SER A 325 -0.14 -19.65 13.42
CA SER A 325 0.77 -20.43 14.27
C SER A 325 1.55 -19.54 15.25
N SER A 326 1.98 -18.36 14.80
CA SER A 326 2.67 -17.40 15.67
C SER A 326 1.76 -16.92 16.80
N LEU A 327 0.52 -16.55 16.48
CA LEU A 327 -0.50 -16.13 17.45
C LEU A 327 -0.92 -17.23 18.43
N GLU A 328 -0.96 -18.49 17.98
CA GLU A 328 -1.24 -19.64 18.86
C GLU A 328 -0.16 -19.80 19.95
N ASN A 329 1.11 -19.52 19.60
CA ASN A 329 2.26 -19.72 20.46
C ASN A 329 2.56 -18.52 21.39
N ASP A 330 2.28 -17.29 20.97
CA ASP A 330 2.61 -16.06 21.74
C ASP A 330 2.00 -16.00 23.15
N GLN A 331 0.87 -16.68 23.37
CA GLN A 331 0.17 -16.68 24.66
C GLN A 331 0.73 -17.72 25.64
N ILE A 332 1.46 -18.75 25.17
CA ILE A 332 2.14 -19.72 26.03
C ILE A 332 3.32 -19.06 26.76
N SER A 333 4.01 -18.12 26.09
CA SER A 333 5.17 -17.42 26.65
C SER A 333 4.84 -16.43 27.77
N LYS A 334 3.57 -16.03 27.91
CA LYS A 334 3.12 -15.07 28.95
C LYS A 334 2.72 -15.72 30.27
N GLU A 335 2.56 -17.04 30.31
CA GLU A 335 2.27 -17.77 31.55
C GLU A 335 3.55 -18.28 32.26
N ILE A 336 4.73 -18.09 31.66
CA ILE A 336 6.04 -18.57 32.15
C ILE A 336 6.94 -17.41 32.63
N CYS A 337 6.46 -16.17 32.65
CA CYS A 337 7.15 -15.00 33.21
C CYS A 337 6.31 -14.33 34.30
#